data_AF-A0A661E3K4-F1
#
_entry.id   AF-A0A661E3K4-F1
#
_cell.length_a   1.000
_cell.length_b   1.000
_cell.length_c   1.000
_cell.angle_alpha   90.00
_cell.angle_beta   90.00
_cell.angle_gamma   90.00
#
_symmetry.space_group_name_H-M   'P 1'
#
loop_
_entity.id
_entity.type
_entity.pdbx_description
1 polymer ?
#
loop_
_entity_poly.entity_id
_entity_poly.type
_entity_poly.pdbx_seq_one_letter_code
_entity_poly.pdbx_strand_id
1 'polypeptide(L)'
;WANLETALDWIQSAGGVAVIAHPARYRMTASKLRRLITEFRAGGGEGLEVVSGSHSKDNISAMAALCRNGELLASCGSDYHGPENPWIRLGQLPALPAGCRPVWESDRWPVQ
;
A
#
# COMPACT_ATOMS: atom_id res chain seq x y z
N TRP A 1 -1.70 7.80 19.30
CA TRP A 1 -1.95 7.08 18.04
C TRP A 1 -3.31 7.46 17.51
N ALA A 2 -3.41 7.81 16.23
CA ALA A 2 -4.69 8.02 15.59
C ALA A 2 -5.41 6.67 15.39
N ASN A 3 -6.74 6.68 15.44
CA ASN A 3 -7.52 5.54 14.95
C ASN A 3 -7.60 5.58 13.41
N LEU A 4 -8.17 4.54 12.80
CA LEU A 4 -8.26 4.41 11.35
C LEU A 4 -9.04 5.56 10.70
N GLU A 5 -10.20 5.90 11.26
CA GLU A 5 -11.09 6.95 10.74
C GLU A 5 -10.39 8.32 10.76
N THR A 6 -9.76 8.69 11.88
CA THR A 6 -9.00 9.93 12.01
C THR A 6 -7.83 10.00 11.03
N ALA A 7 -7.10 8.90 10.84
CA ALA A 7 -5.98 8.87 9.89
C ALA A 7 -6.45 9.04 8.43
N LEU A 8 -7.57 8.41 8.08
CA LEU A 8 -8.19 8.54 6.76
C LEU A 8 -8.71 9.95 6.52
N ASP A 9 -9.41 10.53 7.49
CA ASP A 9 -9.95 11.89 7.42
C ASP A 9 -8.84 12.92 7.19
N TRP A 10 -7.73 12.83 7.93
CA TRP A 10 -6.60 13.75 7.76
C TRP A 10 -6.00 13.70 6.36
N ILE A 11 -5.81 12.51 5.79
CA ILE A 11 -5.23 12.37 4.44
C ILE A 11 -6.20 12.90 3.40
N GLN A 12 -7.49 12.55 3.50
CA GLN A 12 -8.52 12.95 2.54
C GLN A 12 -8.79 14.47 2.59
N SER A 13 -8.89 15.04 3.79
CA SER A 13 -9.09 16.48 3.99
C SER A 13 -7.90 17.31 3.48
N ALA A 14 -6.70 16.71 3.42
CA ALA A 14 -5.53 17.32 2.77
C ALA A 14 -5.48 17.09 1.24
N GLY A 15 -6.48 16.42 0.65
CA GLY A 15 -6.54 16.10 -0.77
C GLY A 15 -5.69 14.90 -1.20
N GLY A 16 -5.13 14.15 -0.24
CA GLY A 16 -4.24 13.02 -0.49
C GLY A 16 -4.95 11.70 -0.79
N VAL A 17 -4.16 10.71 -1.21
CA VAL A 17 -4.58 9.31 -1.42
C VAL A 17 -4.06 8.48 -0.26
N ALA A 18 -4.96 7.92 0.56
CA ALA A 18 -4.56 7.06 1.67
C ALA A 18 -4.13 5.67 1.18
N VAL A 19 -3.04 5.15 1.75
CA VAL A 19 -2.43 3.86 1.37
C VAL A 19 -2.08 3.04 2.62
N ILE A 20 -2.45 1.75 2.65
CA ILE A 20 -1.92 0.81 3.65
C ILE A 20 -0.46 0.46 3.31
N ALA A 21 0.47 0.85 4.18
CA ALA A 21 1.91 0.60 4.00
C ALA A 21 2.34 -0.80 4.47
N HIS A 22 3.23 -1.42 3.70
CA HIS A 22 3.93 -2.69 3.95
C HIS A 22 3.09 -3.76 4.69
N PRO A 23 1.88 -4.09 4.18
CA PRO A 23 0.90 -4.95 4.89
C PRO A 23 1.41 -6.36 5.20
N ALA A 24 2.39 -6.88 4.45
CA ALA A 24 2.96 -8.20 4.73
C ALA A 24 3.79 -8.25 6.02
N ARG A 25 4.14 -7.09 6.61
CA ARG A 25 4.82 -7.02 7.92
C ARG A 25 3.86 -7.21 9.09
N TYR A 26 2.55 -7.10 8.88
CA TYR A 26 1.59 -7.18 9.96
C TYR A 26 1.47 -8.62 10.45
N ARG A 27 1.49 -8.81 11.78
CA ARG A 27 1.25 -10.12 12.41
C ARG A 27 -0.24 -10.45 12.42
N MET A 28 -0.83 -10.52 11.23
CA MET A 28 -2.24 -10.77 10.99
C MET A 28 -2.44 -12.06 10.21
N THR A 29 -3.51 -12.78 10.50
CA THR A 29 -3.99 -13.84 9.62
C THR A 29 -4.52 -13.23 8.33
N ALA A 30 -4.58 -14.03 7.25
CA ALA A 30 -5.16 -13.57 5.98
C ALA A 30 -6.60 -13.06 6.12
N SER A 31 -7.40 -13.64 7.03
CA SER A 31 -8.76 -13.16 7.32
C SER A 31 -8.77 -11.79 7.99
N LYS A 32 -7.88 -11.54 8.95
CA LYS A 32 -7.75 -10.23 9.62
C LYS A 32 -7.26 -9.16 8.65
N LEU A 33 -6.30 -9.49 7.79
CA LEU A 33 -5.81 -8.54 6.79
C LEU A 33 -6.90 -8.18 5.77
N ARG A 34 -7.68 -9.16 5.28
CA ARG A 34 -8.83 -8.88 4.41
C ARG A 34 -9.85 -7.98 5.08
N ARG A 35 -10.17 -8.24 6.34
CA ARG A 35 -11.08 -7.40 7.12
C ARG A 35 -10.55 -5.97 7.26
N LEU A 36 -9.27 -5.80 7.58
CA LEU A 36 -8.62 -4.48 7.61
C LEU A 36 -8.76 -3.75 6.27
N ILE A 37 -8.48 -4.44 5.16
CA ILE A 37 -8.59 -3.87 3.81
C ILE A 37 -10.03 -3.44 3.51
N THR A 38 -11.02 -4.28 3.88
CA THR A 38 -12.43 -3.96 3.72
C THR A 38 -12.83 -2.73 4.55
N GLU A 39 -12.45 -2.67 5.82
CA GLU A 39 -12.75 -1.53 6.70
C GLU A 39 -12.04 -0.25 6.23
N PHE A 40 -10.77 -0.36 5.81
CA PHE A 40 -10.00 0.74 5.23
C PHE A 40 -10.66 1.30 3.97
N ARG A 41 -11.05 0.43 3.03
CA ARG A 41 -11.75 0.86 1.81
C ARG A 41 -13.10 1.50 2.12
N ALA A 42 -13.87 0.94 3.06
CA ALA A 42 -15.14 1.50 3.48
C ALA A 42 -15.00 2.92 4.08
N GLY A 43 -13.87 3.21 4.74
CA GLY A 43 -13.54 4.54 5.25
C GLY A 43 -12.95 5.52 4.21
N GLY A 44 -12.92 5.17 2.93
CA GLY A 44 -12.37 6.01 1.86
C GLY A 44 -10.88 5.80 1.60
N GLY A 45 -10.28 4.73 2.14
CA GLY A 45 -8.93 4.33 1.78
C GLY A 45 -8.83 3.85 0.33
N GLU A 46 -7.78 4.28 -0.39
CA GLU A 46 -7.71 4.14 -1.84
C GLU A 46 -6.59 3.21 -2.34
N GLY A 47 -5.54 2.98 -1.55
CA GLY A 47 -4.40 2.19 -2.00
C GLY A 47 -3.85 1.14 -1.02
N LEU A 48 -3.08 0.21 -1.57
CA LEU A 48 -2.34 -0.84 -0.86
C LEU A 48 -0.90 -0.87 -1.39
N GLU A 49 0.08 -0.91 -0.50
CA GLU A 49 1.46 -1.16 -0.92
C GLU A 49 1.63 -2.63 -1.35
N VAL A 50 1.86 -2.83 -2.64
CA VAL A 50 2.03 -4.16 -3.25
C VAL A 50 3.50 -4.55 -3.29
N VAL A 51 4.36 -3.62 -3.68
CA VAL A 51 5.81 -3.81 -3.73
C VAL A 51 6.47 -3.01 -2.63
N SER A 52 7.13 -3.70 -1.70
CA SER A 52 7.88 -3.08 -0.60
C SER A 52 9.28 -3.66 -0.55
N GLY A 53 10.28 -2.90 -0.07
CA GLY A 53 11.62 -3.44 0.21
C GLY A 53 11.61 -4.61 1.21
N SER A 54 10.54 -4.73 2.00
CA SER A 54 10.32 -5.82 2.95
C SER A 54 9.55 -7.02 2.37
N HIS A 55 9.03 -6.93 1.14
CA HIS A 55 8.21 -8.00 0.55
C HIS A 55 9.06 -9.02 -0.21
N SER A 56 8.85 -10.31 0.08
CA SER A 56 9.27 -11.40 -0.81
C SER A 56 8.43 -11.43 -2.09
N LYS A 57 8.82 -12.25 -3.08
CA LYS A 57 8.02 -12.48 -4.29
C LYS A 57 6.61 -13.00 -3.99
N ASP A 58 6.49 -13.85 -2.98
CA ASP A 58 5.20 -14.40 -2.54
C ASP A 58 4.35 -13.33 -1.86
N ASN A 59 4.97 -12.46 -1.04
CA ASN A 59 4.29 -11.30 -0.46
C ASN A 59 3.75 -10.38 -1.55
N ILE A 60 4.57 -10.05 -2.57
CA ILE A 60 4.15 -9.22 -3.70
C ILE A 60 2.95 -9.85 -4.42
N SER A 61 3.02 -11.16 -4.70
CA SER A 61 1.94 -11.88 -5.40
C SER A 61 0.64 -11.88 -4.58
N ALA A 62 0.74 -12.12 -3.27
CA ALA A 62 -0.40 -12.09 -2.35
C ALA A 62 -1.00 -10.68 -2.22
N MET A 63 -0.17 -9.65 -2.07
CA MET A 63 -0.64 -8.26 -1.95
C MET A 63 -1.24 -7.76 -3.26
N ALA A 64 -0.70 -8.16 -4.42
CA ALA A 64 -1.30 -7.84 -5.71
C ALA A 64 -2.70 -8.45 -5.85
N ALA A 65 -2.90 -9.70 -5.40
CA ALA A 65 -4.21 -10.32 -5.39
C ALA A 65 -5.19 -9.58 -4.46
N LEU A 66 -4.75 -9.21 -3.26
CA LEU A 66 -5.58 -8.42 -2.33
C LEU A 66 -5.90 -7.02 -2.88
N CYS A 67 -4.93 -6.35 -3.50
CA CYS A 67 -5.09 -5.04 -4.13
C CYS A 67 -6.18 -5.08 -5.21
N ARG A 68 -6.11 -6.06 -6.12
CA ARG A 68 -7.11 -6.22 -7.19
C ARG A 68 -8.48 -6.57 -6.64
N ASN A 69 -8.57 -7.51 -5.71
CA ASN A 69 -9.84 -7.94 -5.12
C ASN A 69 -10.50 -6.84 -4.29
N GLY A 70 -9.71 -5.94 -3.69
CA GLY A 70 -10.19 -4.78 -2.95
C GLY A 70 -10.42 -3.54 -3.82
N GLU A 71 -10.23 -3.63 -5.13
CA GLU A 71 -10.32 -2.51 -6.09
C GLU A 71 -9.47 -1.30 -5.65
N LEU A 72 -8.31 -1.58 -5.05
CA LEU A 72 -7.37 -0.58 -4.55
C LEU A 72 -6.31 -0.25 -5.60
N LEU A 73 -5.78 0.96 -5.51
CA LEU A 73 -4.58 1.39 -6.21
C LEU A 73 -3.33 0.73 -5.60
N ALA A 74 -2.38 0.38 -6.44
CA ALA A 74 -1.13 -0.26 -6.01
C ALA A 74 -0.03 0.79 -5.80
N SER A 75 0.52 0.81 -4.59
CA SER A 75 1.72 1.59 -4.28
C SER A 75 2.97 0.71 -4.28
N CYS A 76 4.13 1.35 -4.43
CA CYS A 76 5.43 0.74 -4.21
C CYS A 76 6.37 1.65 -3.41
N GLY A 77 7.13 1.09 -2.48
CA GLY A 77 8.02 1.85 -1.61
C GLY A 77 9.23 1.04 -1.14
N SER A 78 10.39 1.69 -1.06
CA SER A 78 11.61 0.99 -0.60
C SER A 78 11.57 0.71 0.90
N ASP A 79 10.89 1.55 1.68
CA ASP A 79 11.00 1.54 3.14
C ASP A 79 12.47 1.75 3.59
N TYR A 80 13.23 2.55 2.84
CA TYR A 80 14.66 2.82 3.09
C TYR A 80 14.87 3.69 4.33
N HIS A 81 15.77 3.26 5.22
CA HIS A 81 16.08 3.91 6.50
C HIS A 81 17.58 4.20 6.68
N GLY A 82 18.35 4.24 5.59
CA GLY A 82 19.79 4.54 5.64
C GLY A 82 20.68 3.37 5.21
N PRO A 83 22.00 3.65 5.06
CA PRO A 83 22.95 2.73 4.45
C PRO A 83 23.20 1.45 5.27
N GLU A 84 22.80 1.45 6.55
CA GLU A 84 22.88 0.29 7.44
C GLU A 84 21.97 -0.87 7.01
N ASN A 85 21.01 -0.61 6.12
CA ASN A 85 20.15 -1.62 5.48
C ASN A 85 20.49 -1.77 3.99
N PRO A 86 21.67 -2.31 3.63
CA PRO A 86 22.21 -2.26 2.26
C PRO A 86 21.37 -3.03 1.23
N TRP A 87 20.51 -3.93 1.70
CA TRP A 87 19.60 -4.75 0.89
C TRP A 87 18.39 -3.98 0.38
N ILE A 88 18.06 -2.86 1.04
CA ILE A 88 16.99 -1.96 0.62
C ILE A 88 17.66 -0.78 -0.05
N ARG A 89 17.46 -0.65 -1.37
CA ARG A 89 18.02 0.47 -2.14
C ARG A 89 16.91 1.40 -2.60
N LEU A 90 17.12 2.70 -2.38
CA LEU A 90 16.22 3.72 -2.88
C LEU A 90 16.12 3.64 -4.40
N GLY A 91 14.90 3.65 -4.94
CA GLY A 91 14.63 3.62 -6.37
C GLY A 91 14.84 2.26 -7.07
N GLN A 92 15.21 1.20 -6.36
CA GLN A 92 15.42 -0.14 -6.93
C GLN A 92 14.37 -1.12 -6.43
N LEU A 93 13.17 -1.03 -7.00
CA LEU A 93 12.05 -1.91 -6.68
C LEU A 93 11.63 -2.71 -7.92
N PRO A 94 11.11 -3.95 -7.74
CA PRO A 94 10.41 -4.64 -8.80
C PRO A 94 9.25 -3.81 -9.38
N ALA A 95 8.92 -4.02 -10.65
CA ALA A 95 7.73 -3.45 -11.24
C ALA A 95 6.46 -3.94 -10.51
N LEU A 96 5.41 -3.12 -10.54
CA LEU A 96 4.10 -3.55 -10.06
C LEU A 96 3.60 -4.74 -10.91
N PRO A 97 3.03 -5.79 -10.29
CA PRO A 97 2.45 -6.91 -11.03
C PRO A 97 1.33 -6.47 -11.97
N ALA A 98 1.14 -7.21 -13.06
CA ALA A 98 0.09 -6.93 -14.04
C ALA A 98 -1.31 -6.88 -13.40
N GLY A 99 -2.16 -5.99 -13.92
CA GLY A 99 -3.52 -5.78 -13.43
C GLY A 99 -3.62 -4.96 -12.13
N CYS A 100 -2.50 -4.53 -11.55
CA CYS A 100 -2.48 -3.54 -10.48
C CYS A 100 -2.42 -2.13 -11.08
N ARG A 101 -3.46 -1.31 -10.90
CA ARG A 101 -3.46 0.10 -11.29
C ARG A 101 -2.60 0.90 -10.30
N PRO A 102 -1.53 1.58 -10.73
CA PRO A 102 -0.66 2.31 -9.82
C PRO A 102 -1.32 3.52 -9.15
N VAL A 103 -0.89 3.89 -7.94
CA VAL A 103 -1.41 5.07 -7.21
C VAL A 103 -1.14 6.40 -7.92
N TRP A 104 -0.07 6.48 -8.72
CA TRP A 104 0.27 7.68 -9.49
C TRP A 104 -0.60 7.89 -10.74
N GLU A 105 -1.49 6.96 -11.06
CA GLU A 105 -2.56 7.13 -12.05
C GLU A 105 -3.90 7.55 -11.40
N SER A 106 -3.91 7.87 -10.10
CA SER A 106 -5.11 8.41 -9.44
C SER A 106 -5.47 9.80 -9.99
N ASP A 107 -6.76 10.10 -10.08
CA ASP A 107 -7.27 11.44 -10.42
C ASP A 107 -6.84 12.50 -9.39
N ARG A 108 -6.49 12.07 -8.17
CA ARG A 108 -5.96 12.95 -7.11
C ARG A 108 -4.44 13.14 -7.22
N TRP A 109 -3.76 12.46 -8.15
CA TRP A 109 -2.33 12.61 -8.31
C TRP A 109 -2.02 13.93 -9.04
N PRO A 110 -1.19 14.82 -8.47
CA PRO A 110 -1.06 16.21 -8.94
C PRO A 110 -0.31 16.38 -10.27
N VAL A 111 0.19 15.30 -10.87
CA VAL A 111 0.95 15.31 -12.12
C VAL A 111 0.21 14.43 -13.12
N GLN A 112 -0.76 15.01 -13.82
CA GLN A 112 -1.33 14.47 -15.05
C GLN A 112 -0.81 15.27 -16.25
#